data_AF-A0A7X2TDE3-F1
#
_entry.id   AF-A0A7X2TDE3-F1
#
_cell.length_a   1.000
_cell.length_b   1.000
_cell.length_c   1.000
_cell.angle_alpha   90.00
_cell.angle_beta   90.00
_cell.angle_gamma   90.00
#
_symmetry.space_group_name_H-M   'P 1'
#
loop_
_entity.id
_entity.type
_entity.pdbx_description
1 polymer ?
#
loop_
_entity_poly.entity_id
_entity_poly.type
_entity_poly.pdbx_seq_one_letter_code
_entity_poly.pdbx_strand_id
1 'polypeptide(L)'
;MQRHVPLGYHIQNGKAEIEPETANLVRKIFDTYLAGTSTYRIAKDFTRRGILNASHKPTWNHGSIGKILENRKYIGDEFYPPLIEQSIFEQVQSRRIQRVKDLGRAAQPNSFANQSVWSSLLVCGECGQPYRKYTEKGKPPKWRCKHYIYRNRVHCRNRFLSEEQLEQAFIQAVNQVIETPSYLKPDFKELPQQESTAERKLTTQINNLLAEPSCDAQEVKQLAFQRASEQYWNIRIDDRAYQNEKTADALSGVGIQTACDLTLLERTIGKIVVQKHTCLEFYLKNGRSITIPIKEET
;
A
#
# COMPACT_ATOMS: atom_id res chain seq x y z
N MET A 1 -5.22 -9.64 -4.78
CA MET A 1 -5.46 -10.90 -4.03
C MET A 1 -5.79 -12.03 -4.99
N GLN A 2 -5.04 -13.13 -4.95
CA GLN A 2 -5.32 -14.33 -5.72
C GLN A 2 -6.50 -15.06 -5.05
N ARG A 3 -7.68 -15.06 -5.69
CA ARG A 3 -8.95 -15.58 -5.14
C ARG A 3 -9.03 -17.11 -5.01
N HIS A 4 -7.98 -17.83 -5.42
CA HIS A 4 -7.95 -19.30 -5.45
C HIS A 4 -6.81 -19.85 -4.58
N VAL A 5 -7.03 -21.05 -4.04
CA VAL A 5 -6.03 -21.83 -3.31
C VAL A 5 -4.79 -22.01 -4.21
N PRO A 6 -3.56 -21.75 -3.71
CA PRO A 6 -2.36 -21.98 -4.50
C PRO A 6 -2.23 -23.45 -4.92
N LEU A 7 -1.70 -23.69 -6.11
CA LEU A 7 -1.41 -25.04 -6.60
C LEU A 7 -0.48 -25.76 -5.63
N GLY A 8 -0.69 -27.05 -5.34
CA GLY A 8 0.07 -27.77 -4.32
C GLY A 8 -0.58 -27.83 -2.95
N TYR A 9 -1.73 -27.17 -2.79
CA TYR A 9 -2.54 -27.23 -1.57
C TYR A 9 -4.01 -27.50 -1.88
N HIS A 10 -4.68 -28.17 -0.95
CA HIS A 10 -6.14 -28.24 -0.86
C HIS A 10 -6.61 -27.77 0.52
N ILE A 11 -7.87 -27.37 0.64
CA ILE A 11 -8.45 -26.98 1.92
C ILE A 11 -9.32 -28.13 2.43
N GLN A 12 -8.94 -28.69 3.57
CA GLN A 12 -9.67 -29.75 4.25
C GLN A 12 -9.98 -29.29 5.69
N ASN A 13 -11.27 -29.30 6.06
CA ASN A 13 -11.73 -28.86 7.39
C ASN A 13 -11.23 -27.47 7.81
N GLY A 14 -11.17 -26.52 6.87
CA GLY A 14 -10.72 -25.15 7.13
C GLY A 14 -9.21 -24.98 7.30
N LYS A 15 -8.41 -26.03 7.08
CA LYS A 15 -6.95 -26.00 7.13
C LYS A 15 -6.38 -26.24 5.73
N ALA A 16 -5.25 -25.60 5.42
CA ALA A 16 -4.51 -25.90 4.20
C ALA A 16 -3.63 -27.14 4.41
N GLU A 17 -3.80 -28.13 3.54
CA GLU A 17 -3.00 -29.34 3.51
C GLU A 17 -2.26 -29.43 2.18
N ILE A 18 -1.10 -30.10 2.18
CA ILE A 18 -0.30 -30.27 0.96
C ILE A 18 -0.95 -31.37 0.11
N GLU A 19 -1.23 -31.05 -1.14
CA GLU A 19 -1.71 -32.03 -2.12
C GLU A 19 -0.51 -32.62 -2.90
N PRO A 20 -0.12 -33.89 -2.67
CA PRO A 20 1.18 -34.40 -3.10
C PRO A 20 1.45 -34.30 -4.61
N GLU A 21 0.46 -34.58 -5.45
CA GLU A 21 0.62 -34.55 -6.92
C GLU A 21 0.92 -33.14 -7.42
N THR A 22 0.10 -32.17 -7.03
CA THR A 22 0.24 -30.78 -7.47
C THR A 22 1.43 -30.10 -6.76
N ALA A 23 1.78 -30.53 -5.55
CA ALA A 23 2.96 -30.08 -4.82
C ALA A 23 4.27 -30.46 -5.53
N ASN A 24 4.33 -31.68 -6.07
CA ASN A 24 5.48 -32.13 -6.86
C ASN A 24 5.65 -31.32 -8.16
N LEU A 25 4.55 -30.86 -8.77
CA LEU A 25 4.61 -29.95 -9.91
C LEU A 25 5.23 -28.60 -9.51
N VAL A 26 4.86 -28.05 -8.35
CA VAL A 26 5.45 -26.80 -7.83
C VAL A 26 6.94 -26.97 -7.60
N ARG A 27 7.39 -28.02 -6.90
CA ARG A 27 8.82 -28.30 -6.70
C ARG A 27 9.57 -28.37 -8.03
N LYS A 28 9.03 -29.13 -8.98
CA LYS A 28 9.59 -29.23 -10.34
C LYS A 28 9.70 -27.87 -11.04
N ILE A 29 8.74 -26.97 -10.86
CA ILE A 29 8.80 -25.61 -11.43
C ILE A 29 10.00 -24.83 -10.85
N PHE A 30 10.19 -24.87 -9.52
CA PHE A 30 11.31 -24.20 -8.85
C PHE A 30 12.66 -24.76 -9.34
N ASP A 31 12.83 -26.09 -9.31
CA ASP A 31 14.07 -26.75 -9.74
C ASP A 31 14.40 -26.48 -11.20
N THR A 32 13.40 -26.64 -12.09
CA THR A 32 13.58 -26.45 -13.53
C THR A 32 13.93 -24.99 -13.87
N TYR A 33 13.40 -24.03 -13.10
CA TYR A 33 13.73 -22.62 -13.26
C TYR A 33 15.16 -22.31 -12.79
N LEU A 34 15.55 -22.82 -11.63
CA LEU A 34 16.92 -22.69 -11.10
C LEU A 34 17.95 -23.35 -12.02
N ALA A 35 17.59 -24.45 -12.67
CA ALA A 35 18.44 -25.15 -13.64
C ALA A 35 18.68 -24.40 -14.96
N GLY A 36 18.03 -23.25 -15.20
CA GLY A 36 18.26 -22.48 -16.43
C GLY A 36 17.01 -22.15 -17.23
N THR A 37 15.96 -22.94 -17.07
CA THR A 37 14.81 -22.89 -17.98
C THR A 37 14.03 -21.59 -17.80
N SER A 38 13.54 -21.01 -18.89
CA SER A 38 12.69 -19.82 -18.82
C SER A 38 11.25 -20.21 -18.43
N THR A 39 10.53 -19.29 -17.79
CA THR A 39 9.10 -19.49 -17.45
C THR A 39 8.26 -19.82 -18.69
N TYR A 40 8.60 -19.24 -19.85
CA TYR A 40 8.01 -19.58 -21.13
C TYR A 40 8.24 -21.03 -21.54
N ARG A 41 9.47 -21.53 -21.44
CA ARG A 41 9.80 -22.93 -21.80
C ARG A 41 9.12 -23.93 -20.85
N ILE A 42 9.06 -23.63 -19.55
CA ILE A 42 8.34 -24.43 -18.56
C ILE A 42 6.84 -24.49 -18.91
N ALA A 43 6.22 -23.33 -19.15
CA ALA A 43 4.80 -23.25 -19.52
C ALA A 43 4.50 -24.00 -20.83
N LYS A 44 5.36 -23.88 -21.84
CA LYS A 44 5.24 -24.58 -23.11
C LYS A 44 5.35 -26.09 -22.95
N ASP A 45 6.29 -26.57 -22.13
CA ASP A 45 6.42 -28.00 -21.84
C ASP A 45 5.19 -28.56 -21.12
N PHE A 46 4.70 -27.84 -20.10
CA PHE A 46 3.56 -28.30 -19.31
C PHE A 46 2.26 -28.34 -20.13
N THR A 47 2.04 -27.32 -20.96
CA THR A 47 0.92 -27.27 -21.92
C THR A 47 1.02 -28.44 -22.91
N ARG A 48 2.20 -28.67 -23.49
CA ARG A 48 2.44 -29.79 -24.44
C ARG A 48 2.18 -31.16 -23.81
N ARG A 49 2.52 -31.32 -22.53
CA ARG A 49 2.33 -32.57 -21.77
C ARG A 49 0.91 -32.74 -21.21
N GLY A 50 0.00 -31.79 -21.47
CA GLY A 50 -1.37 -31.85 -20.97
C GLY A 50 -1.51 -31.71 -19.45
N ILE A 51 -0.50 -31.14 -18.77
CA ILE A 51 -0.54 -30.99 -17.31
C ILE A 51 -1.60 -29.96 -16.93
N LEU A 52 -2.48 -30.30 -15.98
CA LEU A 52 -3.54 -29.41 -15.52
C LEU A 52 -2.99 -28.29 -14.63
N ASN A 53 -3.48 -27.08 -14.84
CA ASN A 53 -3.21 -25.92 -13.97
C ASN A 53 -4.18 -25.88 -12.77
N ALA A 54 -4.05 -24.86 -11.92
CA ALA A 54 -4.92 -24.66 -10.74
C ALA A 54 -6.41 -24.43 -11.06
N SER A 55 -6.77 -24.22 -12.32
CA SER A 55 -8.15 -24.12 -12.81
C SER A 55 -8.60 -25.39 -13.55
N HIS A 56 -7.85 -26.49 -13.39
CA HIS A 56 -8.08 -27.78 -14.07
C HIS A 56 -8.08 -27.69 -15.61
N LYS A 57 -7.30 -26.77 -16.19
CA LYS A 57 -7.13 -26.62 -17.65
C LYS A 57 -5.70 -26.98 -18.07
N PRO A 58 -5.49 -27.64 -19.21
CA PRO A 58 -4.16 -28.00 -19.71
C PRO A 58 -3.45 -26.82 -20.43
N THR A 59 -3.64 -25.60 -19.93
CA THR A 59 -3.11 -24.38 -20.57
C THR A 59 -2.27 -23.59 -19.59
N TRP A 60 -0.99 -23.42 -19.92
CA TRP A 60 -0.02 -22.69 -19.12
C TRP A 60 0.53 -21.50 -19.89
N ASN A 61 0.79 -20.40 -19.19
CA ASN A 61 1.50 -19.27 -19.76
C ASN A 61 2.68 -18.88 -18.86
N HIS A 62 3.63 -18.13 -19.42
CA HIS A 62 4.82 -17.72 -18.69
C HIS A 62 4.50 -16.90 -17.42
N GLY A 63 3.38 -16.16 -17.43
CA GLY A 63 2.91 -15.38 -16.29
C GLY A 63 2.37 -16.24 -15.15
N SER A 64 1.68 -17.35 -15.44
CA SER A 64 1.20 -18.26 -14.39
C SER A 64 2.36 -18.97 -13.69
N ILE A 65 3.39 -19.38 -14.44
CA ILE A 65 4.65 -19.88 -13.86
C ILE A 65 5.33 -18.79 -13.03
N GLY A 66 5.39 -17.56 -13.53
CA GLY A 66 5.94 -16.42 -12.80
C GLY A 66 5.27 -16.18 -11.45
N LYS A 67 3.93 -16.21 -11.40
CA LYS A 67 3.15 -16.06 -10.16
C LYS A 67 3.42 -17.17 -9.16
N ILE A 68 3.63 -18.42 -9.63
CA ILE A 68 4.00 -19.53 -8.75
C ILE A 68 5.37 -19.28 -8.11
N LEU A 69 6.35 -18.88 -8.92
CA LEU A 69 7.71 -18.59 -8.43
C LEU A 69 7.77 -17.38 -7.48
N GLU A 70 6.83 -16.44 -7.54
CA GLU A 70 6.76 -15.26 -6.65
C GLU A 70 5.94 -15.50 -5.37
N ASN A 71 5.17 -16.58 -5.30
CA ASN A 71 4.19 -16.75 -4.24
C ASN A 71 4.87 -17.17 -2.94
N ARG A 72 4.96 -16.23 -1.99
CA ARG A 72 5.54 -16.47 -0.66
C ARG A 72 4.80 -17.51 0.17
N LYS A 73 3.55 -17.87 -0.15
CA LYS A 73 2.83 -18.92 0.58
C LYS A 73 3.56 -20.28 0.54
N TYR A 74 4.41 -20.51 -0.46
CA TYR A 74 5.17 -21.75 -0.57
C TYR A 74 6.29 -21.91 0.44
N ILE A 75 6.78 -20.83 1.06
CA ILE A 75 7.76 -20.91 2.18
C ILE A 75 7.07 -21.11 3.54
N GLY A 76 5.75 -21.21 3.55
CA GLY A 76 4.93 -21.36 4.75
C GLY A 76 4.53 -20.03 5.40
N ASP A 77 3.36 -20.04 6.02
CA ASP A 77 2.86 -19.00 6.92
C ASP A 77 1.99 -19.64 8.02
N GLU A 78 1.25 -18.84 8.80
CA GLU A 78 0.37 -19.35 9.87
C GLU A 78 -0.71 -20.32 9.33
N PHE A 79 -1.09 -20.20 8.06
CA PHE A 79 -2.16 -20.96 7.44
C PHE A 79 -1.66 -22.05 6.48
N TYR A 80 -0.61 -21.79 5.71
CA TYR A 80 -0.07 -22.70 4.70
C TYR A 80 1.19 -23.43 5.22
N PRO A 81 1.22 -24.78 5.18
CA PRO A 81 2.45 -25.53 5.46
C PRO A 81 3.58 -25.21 4.45
N PRO A 82 4.86 -25.21 4.87
CA PRO A 82 5.97 -24.95 3.98
C PRO A 82 6.10 -26.06 2.93
N LEU A 83 6.15 -25.67 1.65
CA LEU A 83 6.31 -26.58 0.51
C LEU A 83 7.70 -26.49 -0.13
N ILE A 84 8.29 -25.29 -0.11
CA ILE A 84 9.59 -24.95 -0.67
C ILE A 84 10.46 -24.37 0.44
N GLU A 85 11.72 -24.79 0.50
CA GLU A 85 12.68 -24.23 1.45
C GLU A 85 12.92 -22.74 1.18
N GLN A 86 13.05 -21.95 2.25
CA GLN A 86 13.29 -20.51 2.13
C GLN A 86 14.53 -20.19 1.28
N SER A 87 15.61 -20.96 1.44
CA SER A 87 16.85 -20.79 0.67
C SER A 87 16.63 -20.97 -0.85
N ILE A 88 15.84 -21.96 -1.26
CA ILE A 88 15.48 -22.22 -2.67
C ILE A 88 14.63 -21.06 -3.20
N PHE A 89 13.67 -20.58 -2.41
CA PHE A 89 12.82 -19.46 -2.78
C PHE A 89 13.63 -18.19 -3.02
N GLU A 90 14.57 -17.89 -2.13
CA GLU A 90 15.46 -16.72 -2.23
C GLU A 90 16.41 -16.80 -3.43
N GLN A 91 16.95 -18.00 -3.72
CA GLN A 91 17.73 -18.24 -4.94
C GLN A 91 16.90 -17.98 -6.21
N VAL A 92 15.65 -18.43 -6.23
CA VAL A 92 14.72 -18.15 -7.34
C VAL A 92 14.48 -16.65 -7.48
N GLN A 93 14.21 -15.93 -6.38
CA GLN A 93 14.01 -14.47 -6.45
C GLN A 93 15.26 -13.76 -6.98
N SER A 94 16.43 -14.13 -6.49
CA SER A 94 17.72 -13.56 -6.91
C SER A 94 17.95 -13.76 -8.42
N ARG A 95 17.70 -14.97 -8.92
CA ARG A 95 17.78 -15.30 -10.35
C ARG A 95 16.79 -14.49 -11.19
N ARG A 96 15.56 -14.27 -10.70
CA ARG A 96 14.55 -13.46 -11.39
C ARG A 96 15.00 -12.00 -11.52
N ILE A 97 15.50 -11.43 -10.42
CA ILE A 97 16.06 -10.07 -10.39
C ILE A 97 17.23 -9.96 -11.38
N GLN A 98 18.15 -10.92 -11.37
CA GLN A 98 19.30 -10.92 -12.27
C GLN A 98 18.86 -10.99 -13.74
N ARG A 99 17.91 -11.88 -14.09
CA ARG A 99 17.37 -11.96 -15.46
C ARG A 99 16.74 -10.66 -15.93
N VAL A 100 16.04 -9.95 -15.05
CA VAL A 100 15.44 -8.66 -15.37
C VAL A 100 16.54 -7.63 -15.70
N LYS A 101 17.65 -7.63 -14.95
CA LYS A 101 18.82 -6.80 -15.23
C LYS A 101 19.49 -7.16 -16.56
N ASP A 102 19.78 -8.45 -16.78
CA ASP A 102 20.47 -8.94 -17.98
C ASP A 102 19.71 -8.63 -19.27
N LEU A 103 18.36 -8.68 -19.21
CA LEU A 103 17.49 -8.36 -20.34
C LEU A 103 17.29 -6.85 -20.57
N GLY A 104 17.92 -5.99 -19.77
CA GLY A 104 17.69 -4.54 -19.81
C GLY A 104 16.26 -4.14 -19.46
N ARG A 105 15.50 -5.04 -18.82
CA ARG A 105 14.10 -4.84 -18.42
C ARG A 105 13.95 -4.36 -16.99
N ALA A 106 15.07 -4.03 -16.32
CA ALA A 106 15.03 -3.38 -15.03
C ALA A 106 14.16 -2.13 -15.11
N ALA A 107 13.36 -1.92 -14.07
CA ALA A 107 12.57 -0.73 -13.93
C ALA A 107 13.48 0.48 -14.15
N GLN A 108 13.09 1.36 -15.08
CA GLN A 108 13.86 2.57 -15.33
C GLN A 108 13.99 3.34 -14.02
N PRO A 109 15.13 3.96 -13.72
CA PRO A 109 15.37 4.58 -12.41
C PRO A 109 14.27 5.56 -11.95
N ASN A 110 13.65 6.29 -12.90
CA ASN A 110 12.56 7.24 -12.65
C ASN A 110 11.15 6.66 -12.91
N SER A 111 11.01 5.34 -13.08
CA SER A 111 9.72 4.69 -13.33
C SER A 111 8.91 4.51 -12.04
N PHE A 112 7.59 4.37 -12.21
CA PHE A 112 6.66 4.10 -11.10
C PHE A 112 7.03 2.85 -10.29
N ALA A 113 7.65 1.86 -10.94
CA ALA A 113 8.07 0.61 -10.30
C ALA A 113 9.26 0.75 -9.32
N ASN A 114 9.97 1.88 -9.33
CA ASN A 114 11.06 2.19 -8.39
C ASN A 114 10.67 3.24 -7.33
N GLN A 115 9.36 3.43 -7.10
CA GLN A 115 8.89 4.34 -6.06
C GLN A 115 9.12 3.76 -4.67
N SER A 116 9.80 4.52 -3.81
CA SER A 116 9.90 4.24 -2.37
C SER A 116 8.70 4.82 -1.61
N VAL A 117 8.57 4.46 -0.32
CA VAL A 117 7.58 5.00 0.63
C VAL A 117 7.53 6.54 0.60
N TRP A 118 8.68 7.19 0.43
CA TRP A 118 8.80 8.63 0.27
C TRP A 118 7.98 9.18 -0.91
N SER A 119 7.90 8.45 -2.02
CA SER A 119 7.18 8.89 -3.24
C SER A 119 5.66 8.99 -3.03
N SER A 120 5.11 8.19 -2.12
CA SER A 120 3.69 8.26 -1.76
C SER A 120 3.39 9.31 -0.70
N LEU A 121 4.39 9.73 0.09
CA LEU A 121 4.19 10.66 1.21
C LEU A 121 4.50 12.11 0.84
N LEU A 122 5.47 12.37 -0.03
CA LEU A 122 5.97 13.73 -0.28
C LEU A 122 5.09 14.52 -1.25
N VAL A 123 4.62 15.67 -0.77
CA VAL A 123 3.76 16.60 -1.50
C VAL A 123 4.40 17.98 -1.53
N CYS A 124 4.32 18.66 -2.67
CA CYS A 124 4.81 20.02 -2.83
C CYS A 124 3.90 21.03 -2.13
N GLY A 125 4.44 21.83 -1.20
CA GLY A 125 3.71 22.92 -0.55
C GLY A 125 3.34 24.08 -1.47
N GLU A 126 4.05 24.27 -2.59
CA GLU A 126 3.73 25.35 -3.55
C GLU A 126 2.56 25.00 -4.49
N CYS A 127 2.54 23.78 -5.05
CA CYS A 127 1.61 23.42 -6.12
C CYS A 127 0.77 22.16 -5.82
N GLY A 128 0.92 21.57 -4.63
CA GLY A 128 0.17 20.39 -4.18
C GLY A 128 0.55 19.08 -4.86
N GLN A 129 1.56 19.08 -5.72
CA GLN A 129 1.87 17.94 -6.58
C GLN A 129 2.93 17.03 -5.95
N PRO A 130 2.92 15.72 -6.26
CA PRO A 130 3.84 14.78 -5.62
C PRO A 130 5.29 15.12 -5.93
N TYR A 131 6.18 14.85 -4.98
CA TYR A 131 7.61 14.80 -5.25
C TYR A 131 7.98 13.46 -5.87
N ARG A 132 9.06 13.46 -6.66
CA ARG A 132 9.60 12.25 -7.30
C ARG A 132 11.11 12.21 -7.14
N LYS A 133 11.60 10.99 -6.90
CA LYS A 133 13.02 10.68 -6.99
C LYS A 133 13.46 10.82 -8.45
N TYR A 134 14.52 11.58 -8.65
CA TYR A 134 15.16 11.82 -9.93
C TYR A 134 16.61 11.39 -9.81
N THR A 135 16.98 10.41 -10.63
CA THR A 135 18.36 9.92 -10.74
C THR A 135 18.95 10.36 -12.07
N GLU A 136 20.19 10.84 -12.03
CA GLU A 136 21.00 11.17 -13.21
C GLU A 136 22.28 10.35 -13.18
N LYS A 137 22.81 9.98 -14.36
CA LYS A 137 24.02 9.16 -14.46
C LYS A 137 25.20 9.86 -13.78
N GLY A 138 25.83 9.20 -12.81
CA GLY A 138 27.01 9.73 -12.10
C GLY A 138 26.73 10.78 -11.03
N LYS A 139 25.46 11.06 -10.71
CA LYS A 139 25.08 11.99 -9.63
C LYS A 139 24.21 11.28 -8.59
N PRO A 140 24.27 11.71 -7.31
CA PRO A 140 23.37 11.17 -6.29
C PRO A 140 21.90 11.48 -6.64
N PRO A 141 20.96 10.57 -6.30
CA PRO A 141 19.54 10.80 -6.51
C PRO A 141 19.05 12.02 -5.75
N LYS A 142 18.18 12.81 -6.37
CA LYS A 142 17.53 13.97 -5.74
C LYS A 142 16.02 13.89 -5.88
N TRP A 143 15.31 14.37 -4.87
CA TRP A 143 13.87 14.51 -4.87
C TRP A 143 13.47 15.89 -5.34
N ARG A 144 12.50 15.97 -6.26
CA ARG A 144 11.95 17.26 -6.73
C ARG A 144 10.46 17.15 -7.00
N CYS A 145 9.79 18.29 -6.98
CA CYS A 145 8.39 18.37 -7.39
C CYS A 145 8.20 17.80 -8.80
N LYS A 146 7.16 16.98 -9.02
CA LYS A 146 6.78 16.46 -10.35
C LYS A 146 6.55 17.59 -11.36
N HIS A 147 6.03 18.73 -10.92
CA HIS A 147 5.84 19.92 -11.76
C HIS A 147 7.07 20.83 -11.84
N TYR A 148 8.24 20.43 -11.34
CA TYR A 148 9.47 21.19 -11.56
C TYR A 148 9.70 21.38 -13.06
N ILE A 149 9.63 20.29 -13.84
CA ILE A 149 9.57 20.34 -15.31
C ILE A 149 8.23 19.73 -15.74
N TYR A 150 7.37 20.54 -16.36
CA TYR A 150 6.12 20.10 -16.94
C TYR A 150 5.99 20.63 -18.37
N ARG A 151 5.67 19.75 -19.32
CA ARG A 151 5.61 20.07 -20.76
C ARG A 151 6.86 20.83 -21.24
N ASN A 152 8.05 20.34 -20.84
CA ASN A 152 9.37 20.91 -21.16
C ASN A 152 9.59 22.36 -20.70
N ARG A 153 8.88 22.81 -19.66
CA ARG A 153 9.06 24.14 -19.04
C ARG A 153 9.16 24.03 -17.53
N VAL A 154 9.86 24.99 -16.90
CA VAL A 154 9.93 25.06 -15.44
C VAL A 154 8.64 25.66 -14.89
N HIS A 155 7.84 24.89 -14.16
CA HIS A 155 6.53 25.34 -13.64
C HIS A 155 6.52 25.50 -12.12
N CYS A 156 7.24 24.67 -11.39
CA CYS A 156 7.40 24.76 -9.93
C CYS A 156 8.88 24.95 -9.61
N ARG A 157 9.19 25.83 -8.66
CA ARG A 157 10.58 26.12 -8.25
C ARG A 157 10.83 25.76 -6.78
N ASN A 158 10.01 24.86 -6.26
CA ASN A 158 10.20 24.28 -4.93
C ASN A 158 11.54 23.51 -4.89
N ARG A 159 12.11 23.42 -3.68
CA ARG A 159 13.46 22.92 -3.44
C ARG A 159 13.65 21.45 -3.82
N PHE A 160 14.91 21.11 -4.05
CA PHE A 160 15.37 19.74 -4.18
C PHE A 160 15.74 19.20 -2.80
N LEU A 161 15.54 17.90 -2.58
CA LEU A 161 15.95 17.22 -1.34
C LEU A 161 16.84 16.03 -1.66
N SER A 162 17.84 15.79 -0.83
CA SER A 162 18.53 14.50 -0.80
C SER A 162 17.73 13.47 -0.01
N GLU A 163 18.02 12.19 -0.19
CA GLU A 163 17.40 11.13 0.61
C GLU A 163 17.82 11.23 2.09
N GLU A 164 19.08 11.59 2.34
CA GLU A 164 19.61 11.86 3.69
C GLU A 164 18.84 12.97 4.41
N GLN A 165 18.52 14.08 3.73
CA GLN A 165 17.71 15.15 4.32
C GLN A 165 16.33 14.68 4.76
N LEU A 166 15.69 13.78 3.99
CA LEU A 166 14.39 13.20 4.34
C LEU A 166 14.50 12.27 5.55
N GLU A 167 15.51 11.40 5.55
CA GLU A 167 15.77 10.46 6.65
C GLU A 167 16.06 11.18 7.96
N GLN A 168 16.96 12.17 7.94
CA GLN A 168 17.31 12.95 9.13
C GLN A 168 16.12 13.75 9.66
N ALA A 169 15.34 14.36 8.77
CA ALA A 169 14.15 15.10 9.18
C ALA A 169 13.07 14.18 9.77
N PHE A 170 12.91 12.96 9.24
CA PHE A 170 11.99 11.98 9.80
C PHE A 170 12.43 11.48 11.17
N ILE A 171 13.71 11.18 11.35
CA ILE A 171 14.26 10.78 12.65
C ILE A 171 13.97 11.87 13.69
N GLN A 172 14.22 13.13 13.35
CA GLN A 172 13.90 14.27 14.22
C GLN A 172 12.40 14.35 14.53
N ALA A 173 11.54 14.22 13.51
CA ALA A 173 10.10 14.28 13.69
C ALA A 173 9.59 13.18 14.63
N VAL A 174 10.00 11.93 14.43
CA VAL A 174 9.55 10.80 15.26
C VAL A 174 10.08 10.90 16.68
N ASN A 175 11.35 11.27 16.86
CA ASN A 175 11.91 11.45 18.20
C ASN A 175 11.16 12.54 18.96
N GLN A 176 10.77 13.63 18.29
CA GLN A 176 9.94 14.67 18.90
C GLN A 176 8.55 14.15 19.33
N VAL A 177 7.94 13.22 18.58
CA VAL A 177 6.68 12.56 18.99
C VAL A 177 6.90 11.67 20.21
N ILE A 178 7.95 10.85 20.20
CA ILE A 178 8.29 9.92 21.29
C ILE A 178 8.52 10.69 22.59
N GLU A 179 9.25 11.81 22.52
CA GLU A 179 9.56 12.66 23.67
C GLU A 179 8.36 13.48 24.16
N THR A 180 7.33 13.68 23.32
CA THR A 180 6.22 14.59 23.60
C THR A 180 4.86 13.87 23.54
N PRO A 181 4.35 13.36 24.68
CA PRO A 181 3.09 12.60 24.74
C PRO A 181 1.84 13.32 24.23
N SER A 182 1.86 14.66 24.10
CA SER A 182 0.72 15.45 23.63
C SER A 182 0.37 15.20 22.16
N TYR A 183 1.34 14.75 21.34
CA TYR A 183 1.08 14.37 19.95
C TYR A 183 0.22 13.10 19.83
N LEU A 184 0.23 12.24 20.85
CA LEU A 184 -0.52 10.97 20.91
C LEU A 184 -1.79 11.04 21.78
N LYS A 185 -2.06 12.19 22.39
CA LYS A 185 -3.29 12.48 23.14
C LYS A 185 -4.04 13.68 22.54
N PRO A 186 -4.48 13.60 21.27
CA PRO A 186 -5.28 14.64 20.66
C PRO A 186 -6.67 14.77 21.29
N ASP A 187 -7.13 16.01 21.44
CA ASP A 187 -8.52 16.33 21.76
C ASP A 187 -9.34 16.29 20.46
N PHE A 188 -9.92 15.13 20.16
CA PHE A 188 -10.79 14.97 19.00
C PHE A 188 -12.18 15.50 19.32
N LYS A 189 -12.44 16.75 18.94
CA LYS A 189 -13.82 17.24 18.91
C LYS A 189 -14.62 16.45 17.88
N GLU A 190 -15.74 15.89 18.31
CA GLU A 190 -16.71 15.27 17.42
C GLU A 190 -17.09 16.25 16.31
N LEU A 191 -16.96 15.81 15.07
CA LEU A 191 -17.41 16.61 13.94
C LEU A 191 -18.94 16.53 13.89
N PRO A 192 -19.64 17.67 13.77
CA PRO A 192 -21.09 17.63 13.65
C PRO A 192 -21.47 16.84 12.41
N GLN A 193 -22.35 15.84 12.59
CA GLN A 193 -22.98 15.14 11.47
C GLN A 193 -23.81 16.15 10.69
N GLN A 194 -23.44 16.42 9.44
CA GLN A 194 -24.19 17.32 8.58
C GLN A 194 -25.17 16.51 7.75
N GLU A 195 -26.45 16.56 8.10
CA GLU A 195 -27.51 16.00 7.27
C GLU A 195 -27.59 16.74 5.94
N SER A 196 -27.60 15.98 4.85
CA SER A 196 -27.82 16.50 3.50
C SER A 196 -29.26 17.01 3.32
N THR A 197 -29.44 17.86 2.32
CA THR A 197 -30.78 18.34 1.93
C THR A 197 -31.71 17.17 1.54
N ALA A 198 -31.16 16.08 0.98
CA ALA A 198 -31.92 14.89 0.61
C ALA A 198 -32.42 14.13 1.85
N GLU A 199 -31.56 13.92 2.85
CA GLU A 199 -31.94 13.30 4.12
C GLU A 199 -33.04 14.09 4.84
N ARG A 200 -32.94 15.43 4.84
CA ARG A 200 -33.98 16.29 5.44
C ARG A 200 -35.32 16.15 4.73
N LYS A 201 -35.32 16.12 3.40
CA LYS A 201 -36.55 15.92 2.60
C LYS A 201 -37.19 14.57 2.88
N LEU A 202 -36.39 13.49 2.89
CA LEU A 202 -36.87 12.14 3.20
C LEU A 202 -37.43 12.06 4.62
N THR A 203 -36.78 12.73 5.59
CA THR A 203 -37.27 12.83 6.97
C THR A 203 -38.64 13.52 7.03
N THR A 204 -38.83 14.63 6.31
CA THR A 204 -40.13 15.30 6.23
C THR A 204 -41.19 14.41 5.59
N GLN A 205 -40.87 13.68 4.51
CA GLN A 205 -41.80 12.76 3.86
C GLN A 205 -42.24 11.62 4.78
N ILE A 206 -41.29 10.99 5.49
CA ILE A 206 -41.56 9.94 6.48
C ILE A 206 -42.50 10.48 7.57
N ASN A 207 -42.20 11.65 8.13
CA ASN A 207 -43.00 12.24 9.20
C ASN A 207 -44.43 12.59 8.74
N ASN A 208 -44.60 13.07 7.51
CA ASN A 208 -45.91 13.37 6.95
C ASN A 208 -46.74 12.09 6.79
N LEU A 209 -46.16 11.02 6.23
CA LEU A 209 -46.83 9.73 6.06
C LEU A 209 -47.22 9.08 7.40
N LEU A 210 -46.36 9.21 8.42
CA LEU A 210 -46.66 8.70 9.77
C LEU A 210 -47.77 9.48 10.48
N ALA A 211 -48.05 10.72 10.07
CA ALA A 211 -49.12 11.54 10.64
C ALA A 211 -50.49 11.25 10.01
N GLU A 212 -50.54 10.49 8.91
CA GLU A 212 -51.80 10.13 8.24
C GLU A 212 -52.55 9.03 9.02
N PRO A 213 -53.90 9.10 9.13
CA PRO A 213 -54.70 8.10 9.86
C PRO A 213 -54.59 6.68 9.29
N SER A 214 -54.28 6.55 8.00
CA SER A 214 -54.07 5.29 7.28
C SER A 214 -52.66 5.23 6.72
N CYS A 215 -51.66 5.22 7.61
CA CYS A 215 -50.24 5.12 7.23
C CYS A 215 -49.95 3.81 6.48
N ASP A 216 -49.43 3.90 5.25
CA ASP A 216 -48.87 2.75 4.51
C ASP A 216 -47.49 2.38 5.08
N ALA A 217 -47.45 1.30 5.86
CA ALA A 217 -46.23 0.79 6.47
C ALA A 217 -45.17 0.36 5.44
N GLN A 218 -45.57 -0.05 4.24
CA GLN A 218 -44.64 -0.47 3.19
C GLN A 218 -43.94 0.74 2.56
N GLU A 219 -44.66 1.84 2.35
CA GLU A 219 -44.11 3.08 1.83
C GLU A 219 -43.17 3.75 2.85
N VAL A 220 -43.55 3.82 4.12
CA VAL A 220 -42.67 4.32 5.20
C VAL A 220 -41.38 3.51 5.27
N LYS A 221 -41.47 2.17 5.18
CA LYS A 221 -40.30 1.29 5.17
C LYS A 221 -39.37 1.62 3.98
N GLN A 222 -39.93 1.84 2.79
CA GLN A 222 -39.15 2.18 1.60
C GLN A 222 -38.42 3.52 1.76
N LEU A 223 -39.10 4.56 2.24
CA LEU A 223 -38.50 5.87 2.49
C LEU A 223 -37.43 5.81 3.59
N ALA A 224 -37.64 4.99 4.63
CA ALA A 224 -36.65 4.76 5.68
C ALA A 224 -35.37 4.11 5.11
N PHE A 225 -35.48 3.13 4.21
CA PHE A 225 -34.33 2.56 3.52
C PHE A 225 -33.61 3.56 2.61
N GLN A 226 -34.35 4.39 1.89
CA GLN A 226 -33.76 5.46 1.07
C GLN A 226 -33.00 6.47 1.93
N ARG A 227 -33.58 6.88 3.07
CA ARG A 227 -32.90 7.76 4.03
C ARG A 227 -31.64 7.12 4.60
N ALA A 228 -31.70 5.84 4.98
CA ALA A 228 -30.53 5.11 5.46
C ALA A 228 -29.43 4.98 4.38
N SER A 229 -29.81 4.79 3.12
CA SER A 229 -28.89 4.76 1.98
C SER A 229 -28.22 6.13 1.77
N GLU A 230 -28.98 7.23 1.85
CA GLU A 230 -28.43 8.58 1.76
C GLU A 230 -27.49 8.89 2.93
N GLN A 231 -27.85 8.47 4.15
CA GLN A 231 -26.99 8.58 5.32
C GLN A 231 -25.68 7.82 5.12
N TYR A 232 -25.75 6.57 4.65
CA TYR A 232 -24.56 5.77 4.40
C TYR A 232 -23.68 6.36 3.29
N TRP A 233 -24.29 6.90 2.23
CA TRP A 233 -23.54 7.52 1.13
C TRP A 233 -22.83 8.80 1.56
N ASN A 234 -23.47 9.61 2.41
CA ASN A 234 -22.98 10.90 2.85
C ASN A 234 -22.23 10.85 4.20
N ILE A 235 -22.08 9.66 4.80
CA ILE A 235 -21.43 9.52 6.10
C ILE A 235 -19.97 9.96 6.01
N ARG A 236 -19.63 10.96 6.81
CA ARG A 236 -18.23 11.33 7.01
C ARG A 236 -17.64 10.39 8.06
N ILE A 237 -16.86 9.41 7.61
CA ILE A 237 -16.11 8.54 8.52
C ILE A 237 -15.01 9.38 9.15
N ASP A 238 -15.09 9.56 10.46
CA ASP A 238 -14.04 10.14 11.28
C ASP A 238 -13.24 9.02 11.93
N ASP A 239 -12.12 8.66 11.32
CA ASP A 239 -11.24 7.59 11.80
C ASP A 239 -10.08 8.11 12.66
N ARG A 240 -10.07 9.40 13.04
CA ARG A 240 -8.93 10.03 13.72
C ARG A 240 -8.55 9.33 15.03
N ALA A 241 -9.53 8.91 15.83
CA ALA A 241 -9.31 8.15 17.07
C ALA A 241 -8.64 6.80 16.81
N TYR A 242 -9.13 6.07 15.80
CA TYR A 242 -8.55 4.81 15.37
C TYR A 242 -7.11 4.99 14.85
N GLN A 243 -6.88 6.02 14.03
CA GLN A 243 -5.52 6.33 13.55
C GLN A 243 -4.58 6.73 14.69
N ASN A 244 -5.08 7.40 15.73
CA ASN A 244 -4.29 7.73 16.92
C ASN A 244 -3.86 6.48 17.70
N GLU A 245 -4.79 5.56 17.95
CA GLU A 245 -4.49 4.27 18.59
C GLU A 245 -3.43 3.52 17.78
N LYS A 246 -3.60 3.38 16.46
CA LYS A 246 -2.61 2.72 15.59
C LYS A 246 -1.25 3.42 15.56
N THR A 247 -1.23 4.74 15.61
CA THR A 247 0.02 5.52 15.67
C THR A 247 0.70 5.33 17.03
N ALA A 248 -0.07 5.34 18.13
CA ALA A 248 0.45 5.08 19.47
C ALA A 248 0.99 3.66 19.61
N ASP A 249 0.27 2.65 19.11
CA ASP A 249 0.72 1.26 19.07
C ASP A 249 2.01 1.09 18.26
N ALA A 250 2.15 1.82 17.16
CA ALA A 250 3.34 1.80 16.34
C ALA A 250 4.58 2.40 17.03
N LEU A 251 4.36 3.31 17.99
CA LEU A 251 5.42 3.97 18.76
C LEU A 251 5.60 3.37 20.16
N SER A 252 4.69 2.49 20.60
CA SER A 252 4.75 1.87 21.92
C SER A 252 5.98 0.97 22.04
N GLY A 253 6.82 1.22 23.05
CA GLY A 253 8.08 0.50 23.27
C GLY A 253 9.18 0.83 22.27
N VAL A 254 8.94 1.76 21.33
CA VAL A 254 9.96 2.24 20.39
C VAL A 254 10.80 3.31 21.07
N GLY A 255 12.10 3.04 21.23
CA GLY A 255 13.06 4.02 21.76
C GLY A 255 13.41 5.12 20.75
N ILE A 256 14.26 6.05 21.16
CA ILE A 256 14.81 7.10 20.28
C ILE A 256 15.45 6.46 19.05
N GLN A 257 15.04 6.95 17.88
CA GLN A 257 15.51 6.48 16.60
C GLN A 257 16.86 7.12 16.26
N THR A 258 17.82 6.31 15.83
CA THR A 258 19.14 6.75 15.35
C THR A 258 19.32 6.51 13.84
N ALA A 259 18.38 5.78 13.22
CA ALA A 259 18.33 5.50 11.79
C ALA A 259 16.88 5.57 11.30
N CYS A 260 16.70 5.76 9.99
CA CYS A 260 15.38 5.86 9.40
C CYS A 260 14.75 4.46 9.21
N ASP A 261 13.77 4.11 10.04
CA ASP A 261 12.92 2.94 9.83
C ASP A 261 11.75 3.26 8.89
N LEU A 262 11.81 2.73 7.66
CA LEU A 262 10.77 2.91 6.65
C LEU A 262 9.44 2.25 7.03
N THR A 263 9.45 1.19 7.82
CA THR A 263 8.23 0.54 8.32
C THR A 263 7.53 1.45 9.32
N LEU A 264 8.30 2.07 10.22
CA LEU A 264 7.78 3.03 11.18
C LEU A 264 7.26 4.29 10.47
N LEU A 265 7.98 4.80 9.47
CA LEU A 265 7.55 5.91 8.61
C LEU A 265 6.19 5.63 8.00
N GLU A 266 6.03 4.48 7.36
CA GLU A 266 4.81 4.10 6.65
C GLU A 266 3.63 3.87 7.60
N ARG A 267 3.89 3.47 8.86
CA ARG A 267 2.87 3.29 9.89
C ARG A 267 2.43 4.60 10.54
N THR A 268 3.32 5.57 10.71
CA THR A 268 3.09 6.78 11.52
C THR A 268 2.75 8.01 10.69
N ILE A 269 3.37 8.19 9.51
CA ILE A 269 3.23 9.38 8.69
C ILE A 269 2.16 9.18 7.61
N GLY A 270 1.25 10.16 7.48
CA GLY A 270 0.22 10.18 6.44
C GLY A 270 0.64 10.97 5.20
N LYS A 271 1.32 12.10 5.37
CA LYS A 271 1.91 12.89 4.28
C LYS A 271 3.04 13.78 4.80
N ILE A 272 3.92 14.20 3.91
CA ILE A 272 5.01 15.14 4.21
C ILE A 272 4.92 16.29 3.20
N VAL A 273 4.72 17.51 3.67
CA VAL A 273 4.65 18.69 2.82
C VAL A 273 6.02 19.36 2.77
N VAL A 274 6.57 19.47 1.57
CA VAL A 274 7.83 20.15 1.31
C VAL A 274 7.56 21.64 1.11
N GLN A 275 7.93 22.45 2.10
CA GLN A 275 7.84 23.90 1.98
C GLN A 275 9.03 24.46 1.21
N LYS A 276 8.77 25.55 0.48
CA LYS A 276 9.72 26.16 -0.45
C LYS A 276 11.06 26.54 0.18
N HIS A 277 11.02 27.13 1.37
CA HIS A 277 12.18 27.87 1.91
C HIS A 277 12.66 27.38 3.27
N THR A 278 11.85 26.68 4.06
CA THR A 278 12.15 26.59 5.49
C THR A 278 12.11 25.18 6.08
N CYS A 279 11.15 24.34 5.70
CA CYS A 279 10.88 23.13 6.47
C CYS A 279 10.21 22.00 5.68
N LEU A 280 10.19 20.83 6.32
CA LEU A 280 9.26 19.73 6.04
C LEU A 280 8.19 19.71 7.11
N GLU A 281 6.93 19.65 6.69
CA GLU A 281 5.80 19.43 7.60
C GLU A 281 5.38 17.97 7.51
N PHE A 282 5.62 17.21 8.57
CA PHE A 282 5.19 15.84 8.73
C PHE A 282 3.79 15.82 9.30
N TYR A 283 2.82 15.30 8.56
CA TYR A 283 1.47 15.07 9.04
C TYR A 283 1.37 13.61 9.46
N LEU A 284 1.21 13.38 10.76
CA LEU A 284 0.93 12.08 11.34
C LEU A 284 -0.45 11.58 10.88
N LYS A 285 -0.65 10.26 10.83
CA LYS A 285 -1.95 9.68 10.48
C LYS A 285 -3.06 10.04 11.46
N ASN A 286 -2.71 10.37 12.69
CA ASN A 286 -3.67 10.87 13.69
C ASN A 286 -4.10 12.34 13.50
N GLY A 287 -3.62 13.00 12.44
CA GLY A 287 -4.00 14.36 12.07
C GLY A 287 -3.16 15.47 12.69
N ARG A 288 -2.19 15.16 13.56
CA ARG A 288 -1.22 16.14 14.06
C ARG A 288 -0.12 16.40 13.03
N SER A 289 0.51 17.56 13.12
CA SER A 289 1.63 17.95 12.26
C SER A 289 2.85 18.37 13.06
N ILE A 290 4.03 18.10 12.51
CA ILE A 290 5.33 18.45 13.08
C ILE A 290 6.14 19.14 11.99
N THR A 291 6.75 20.27 12.34
CA THR A 291 7.53 21.06 11.40
C THR A 291 9.00 20.90 11.71
N ILE A 292 9.75 20.34 10.77
CA ILE A 292 11.19 20.14 10.90
C ILE A 292 11.94 21.07 9.93
N PRO A 293 12.82 21.95 10.44
CA PRO A 293 13.62 22.80 9.57
C PRO A 293 14.62 21.96 8.78
N ILE A 294 14.80 22.29 7.50
CA ILE A 294 15.81 21.62 6.67
C ILE A 294 17.09 22.44 6.74
N LYS A 295 18.21 21.79 7.13
CA LYS A 295 19.54 22.39 7.04
C LYS A 295 19.94 22.49 5.57
N GLU A 296 20.40 23.67 5.13
CA GLU A 296 20.98 23.85 3.81
C GLU A 296 22.32 23.09 3.74
N GLU A 297 22.62 22.46 2.60
CA GLU A 297 23.94 21.88 2.33
C GLU A 297 24.94 23.06 2.25
N THR A 298 25.78 23.22 3.27
CA THR A 298 26.94 24.13 3.27
C THR A 298 28.00 23.68 2.30
#